data_AF-A0AAU5UYU4-F1
#
_entry.id   AF-A0AAU5UYU4-F1
#
_cell.length_a   1.000
_cell.length_b   1.000
_cell.length_c   1.000
_cell.angle_alpha   90.00
_cell.angle_beta   90.00
_cell.angle_gamma   90.00
#
_symmetry.space_group_name_H-M   'P 1'
#
loop_
_entity.id
_entity.type
_entity.pdbx_description
1 polymer ?
#
loop_
_entity_poly.entity_id
_entity_poly.type
_entity_poly.pdbx_seq_one_letter_code
_entity_poly.pdbx_strand_id
1 'polypeptide(L)'
;MCEYCGCQSLTTIDELTREHDEAVRLISHLRPAHQEGGAAEMARTAREFATVLGPHTQVEERGLFPALAGDFPEQIAVLEAEPGARDPSVRAG
;
A
#
# COMPACT_ATOMS: atom_id res chain seq x y z
N MET A 1 -24.58 15.31 -5.67
CA MET A 1 -24.75 15.83 -4.30
C MET A 1 -25.39 14.75 -3.47
N CYS A 2 -24.60 14.10 -2.62
CA CYS A 2 -25.10 13.26 -1.55
C CYS A 2 -24.51 13.85 -0.28
N GLU A 3 -25.34 14.49 0.55
CA GLU A 3 -24.95 15.11 1.82
C GLU A 3 -24.82 14.05 2.95
N TYR A 4 -24.68 12.78 2.59
CA TYR A 4 -24.44 11.64 3.48
C TYR A 4 -23.37 10.70 2.86
N CYS A 5 -22.29 11.32 2.36
CA CYS A 5 -21.40 10.79 1.33
C CYS A 5 -20.35 9.76 1.81
N GLY A 6 -20.70 8.80 2.67
CA GLY A 6 -19.81 7.70 3.04
C GLY A 6 -19.52 6.71 1.90
N CYS A 7 -20.27 6.78 0.80
CA CYS A 7 -20.10 5.88 -0.36
C CYS A 7 -18.75 6.05 -1.06
N GLN A 8 -18.18 7.26 -1.10
CA GLN A 8 -16.84 7.47 -1.66
C GLN A 8 -15.78 6.79 -0.78
N SER A 9 -15.94 6.82 0.54
CA SER A 9 -15.10 6.06 1.47
C SER A 9 -15.26 4.56 1.24
N LEU A 10 -16.48 4.05 1.04
CA LEU A 10 -16.69 2.62 0.76
C LEU A 10 -16.02 2.16 -0.55
N THR A 11 -16.09 2.97 -1.62
CA THR A 11 -15.39 2.65 -2.87
C THR A 11 -13.87 2.71 -2.69
N THR A 12 -13.36 3.72 -1.99
CA THR A 12 -11.92 3.84 -1.69
C THR A 12 -11.43 2.66 -0.86
N ILE A 13 -12.20 2.21 0.14
CA ILE A 13 -11.86 1.05 0.96
C ILE A 13 -11.88 -0.25 0.13
N ASP A 14 -12.83 -0.42 -0.79
CA ASP A 14 -12.87 -1.59 -1.69
C ASP A 14 -11.64 -1.63 -2.62
N GLU A 15 -11.23 -0.48 -3.16
CA GLU A 15 -10.02 -0.34 -3.98
C GLU A 15 -8.75 -0.65 -3.17
N LEU A 16 -8.57 -0.04 -2.00
CA LEU A 16 -7.43 -0.31 -1.11
C LEU A 16 -7.39 -1.78 -0.65
N THR A 17 -8.55 -2.41 -0.46
CA THR A 17 -8.64 -3.84 -0.13
C THR A 17 -8.13 -4.72 -1.27
N ARG A 18 -8.46 -4.39 -2.52
CA ARG A 18 -7.94 -5.12 -3.69
C ARG A 18 -6.44 -4.93 -3.86
N GLU A 19 -5.93 -3.74 -3.57
CA GLU A 19 -4.49 -3.47 -3.59
C GLU A 19 -3.76 -4.30 -2.52
N HIS A 20 -4.36 -4.52 -1.35
CA HIS A 20 -3.83 -5.45 -0.35
C HIS A 20 -3.76 -6.90 -0.86
N ASP A 21 -4.82 -7.39 -1.52
CA ASP A 21 -4.81 -8.74 -2.10
C ASP A 21 -3.69 -8.90 -3.13
N GLU A 22 -3.48 -7.89 -3.96
CA GLU A 22 -2.42 -7.85 -4.96
C GLU A 22 -1.02 -7.79 -4.31
N ALA A 23 -0.85 -6.96 -3.28
CA ALA A 23 0.37 -6.87 -2.49
C ALA A 23 0.74 -8.22 -1.86
N VAL A 24 -0.22 -8.91 -1.25
CA VAL A 24 -0.05 -10.26 -0.68
C VAL A 24 0.34 -11.26 -1.76
N ARG A 25 -0.32 -11.21 -2.92
CA ARG A 25 0.00 -12.08 -4.06
C ARG A 25 1.45 -11.88 -4.52
N LEU A 26 1.89 -10.63 -4.70
CA LEU A 26 3.26 -10.30 -5.12
C LEU A 26 4.31 -10.75 -4.10
N ILE A 27 4.09 -10.48 -2.80
CA ILE A 27 5.00 -10.93 -1.74
C ILE A 27 5.10 -12.45 -1.69
N SER A 28 4.01 -13.17 -1.97
CA SER A 28 4.01 -14.65 -1.97
C SER A 28 5.01 -15.23 -2.97
N HIS A 29 5.34 -14.50 -4.05
CA HIS A 29 6.31 -14.91 -5.06
C HIS A 29 7.77 -14.70 -4.64
N LEU A 30 8.06 -13.90 -3.59
CA LEU A 30 9.46 -13.65 -3.16
C LEU A 30 10.15 -14.91 -2.66
N ARG A 31 9.44 -15.79 -1.95
CA ARG A 31 10.01 -17.04 -1.43
C ARG A 31 10.34 -18.03 -2.56
N PRO A 32 9.43 -18.34 -3.50
CA PRO A 32 9.76 -19.10 -4.71
C PRO A 32 10.89 -18.46 -5.53
N ALA A 33 10.84 -17.14 -5.74
CA ALA A 33 11.87 -16.40 -6.47
C ALA A 33 13.27 -16.60 -5.85
N HIS A 34 13.36 -16.61 -4.52
CA HIS A 34 14.62 -16.87 -3.81
C HIS A 34 15.15 -18.30 -4.03
N GLN A 35 14.25 -19.29 -4.09
CA GLN A 35 14.61 -20.71 -4.23
C GLN A 35 14.98 -21.09 -5.67
N GLU A 36 14.28 -20.53 -6.66
CA GLU A 36 14.34 -21.00 -8.06
C GLU A 36 14.97 -19.98 -9.02
N GLY A 37 14.69 -18.69 -8.84
CA GLY A 37 15.10 -17.61 -9.75
C GLY A 37 16.27 -16.74 -9.26
N GLY A 38 16.68 -16.93 -8.00
CA GLY A 38 17.75 -16.17 -7.37
C GLY A 38 17.47 -14.66 -7.26
N ALA A 39 18.52 -13.88 -7.00
CA ALA A 39 18.41 -12.46 -6.68
C ALA A 39 17.75 -11.61 -7.79
N ALA A 40 17.87 -12.01 -9.07
CA ALA A 40 17.29 -11.28 -10.19
C ALA A 40 15.76 -11.38 -10.21
N GLU A 41 15.21 -12.57 -9.95
CA GLU A 41 13.76 -12.78 -9.82
C GLU A 41 13.21 -12.04 -8.60
N MET A 42 13.89 -12.14 -7.46
CA MET A 42 13.52 -11.41 -6.25
C MET A 42 13.47 -9.89 -6.49
N ALA A 43 14.47 -9.34 -7.20
CA ALA A 43 14.50 -7.92 -7.52
C ALA A 43 13.37 -7.50 -8.47
N ARG A 44 12.94 -8.39 -9.38
CA ARG A 44 11.78 -8.16 -10.25
C ARG A 44 10.50 -8.07 -9.44
N THR A 45 10.24 -9.08 -8.60
CA THR A 45 9.06 -9.13 -7.73
C THR A 45 9.02 -7.94 -6.77
N ALA A 46 10.17 -7.52 -6.22
CA ALA A 46 10.25 -6.34 -5.36
C ALA A 46 9.89 -5.04 -6.10
N ARG A 47 10.31 -4.88 -7.36
CA ARG A 47 9.92 -3.71 -8.18
C ARG A 47 8.43 -3.71 -8.51
N GLU A 48 7.87 -4.87 -8.85
CA GLU A 48 6.43 -5.01 -9.08
C GLU A 48 5.63 -4.67 -7.83
N PHE A 49 6.05 -5.20 -6.67
CA PHE A 49 5.45 -4.86 -5.38
C PHE A 49 5.50 -3.35 -5.08
N ALA A 50 6.62 -2.69 -5.34
CA ALA A 50 6.76 -1.24 -5.14
C ALA A 50 5.80 -0.41 -6.02
N THR A 51 5.41 -0.92 -7.19
CA THR A 51 4.45 -0.23 -8.08
C THR A 51 3.02 -0.23 -7.53
N VAL A 52 2.71 -1.16 -6.62
CA VAL A 52 1.42 -1.21 -5.91
C VAL A 52 1.50 -0.44 -4.61
N LEU A 53 2.55 -0.70 -3.81
CA LEU A 53 2.69 -0.11 -2.48
C LEU A 53 2.79 1.43 -2.50
N GLY A 54 3.56 2.00 -3.44
CA GLY A 54 3.77 3.46 -3.48
C GLY A 54 2.51 4.28 -3.72
N PRO A 55 1.69 3.95 -4.74
CA PRO A 55 0.38 4.58 -4.95
C PRO A 55 -0.59 4.32 -3.79
N HIS A 56 -0.63 3.10 -3.26
CA HIS A 56 -1.49 2.70 -2.14
C HIS A 56 -1.27 3.59 -0.91
N THR A 57 -0.03 3.68 -0.43
CA THR A 57 0.31 4.47 0.76
C THR A 57 0.07 5.96 0.54
N GLN A 58 0.18 6.45 -0.70
CA GLN A 58 -0.16 7.84 -1.01
C GLN A 58 -1.64 8.15 -0.80
N VAL A 59 -2.54 7.23 -1.15
CA VAL A 59 -3.99 7.38 -0.93
C VAL A 59 -4.30 7.33 0.57
N GLU A 60 -3.66 6.42 1.29
CA GLU A 60 -3.82 6.31 2.74
C GLU A 60 -3.34 7.57 3.47
N GLU A 61 -2.09 7.97 3.27
CA GLU A 61 -1.48 9.10 3.99
C GLU A 61 -2.10 10.46 3.66
N ARG A 62 -2.50 10.68 2.40
CA ARG A 62 -3.02 11.98 1.95
C ARG A 62 -4.54 12.06 1.94
N GLY A 63 -5.22 10.93 2.07
CA GLY A 63 -6.67 10.84 2.00
C GLY A 63 -7.25 10.20 3.26
N LEU A 64 -7.02 8.91 3.45
CA LEU A 64 -7.71 8.11 4.46
C LEU A 64 -7.27 8.45 5.89
N PHE A 65 -5.97 8.53 6.18
CA PHE A 65 -5.45 8.79 7.52
C PHE A 65 -5.88 10.16 8.05
N PRO A 66 -5.77 11.28 7.30
CA PRO A 66 -6.28 12.57 7.77
C PRO A 66 -7.77 12.54 8.09
N ALA A 67 -8.58 11.79 7.33
CA ALA A 67 -10.01 11.66 7.56
C ALA A 67 -10.35 10.84 8.81
N LEU A 68 -9.48 9.90 9.21
CA LEU A 68 -9.66 9.00 10.35
C LEU A 68 -8.89 9.42 11.62
N ALA A 69 -8.02 10.44 11.54
CA ALA A 69 -7.13 10.86 12.62
C ALA A 69 -7.84 11.27 13.92
N GLY A 70 -9.09 11.75 13.82
CA GLY A 70 -9.90 12.09 15.00
C GLY A 70 -10.36 10.86 15.80
N ASP A 71 -10.61 9.75 15.11
CA ASP A 71 -11.18 8.54 15.68
C ASP A 71 -10.12 7.47 16.01
N PHE A 72 -9.03 7.44 15.26
CA PHE A 72 -7.99 6.39 15.34
C PHE A 72 -6.55 6.92 15.38
N PRO A 73 -6.21 7.90 16.25
CA PRO A 73 -4.91 8.56 16.22
C PRO A 73 -3.73 7.63 16.54
N GLU A 74 -3.90 6.68 17.47
CA GLU A 74 -2.83 5.77 17.88
C GLU A 74 -2.51 4.75 16.78
N GLN A 75 -3.54 4.25 16.10
CA GLN A 75 -3.41 3.29 15.01
C GLN A 75 -2.71 3.92 13.81
N ILE A 76 -3.08 5.15 13.46
CA ILE A 76 -2.43 5.89 12.37
C ILE A 76 -0.96 6.17 12.70
N ALA A 77 -0.65 6.56 13.95
CA ALA A 77 0.74 6.80 14.35
C ALA A 77 1.64 5.55 14.21
N VAL A 78 1.08 4.35 14.43
CA VAL A 78 1.81 3.09 14.19
C VAL A 78 2.10 2.90 12.70
N LEU A 79 1.11 3.13 11.84
CA LEU A 79 1.24 2.94 10.39
C LEU A 79 2.20 3.96 9.77
N GLU A 80 2.14 5.24 10.17
CA GLU A 80 3.05 6.28 9.67
C GLU A 80 4.52 6.07 10.11
N ALA A 81 4.74 5.30 11.17
CA ALA A 81 6.07 4.93 11.64
C ALA A 81 6.68 3.75 10.85
N GLU A 82 5.90 3.04 10.03
CA GLU A 82 6.40 1.89 9.27
C GLU A 82 7.35 2.32 8.13
N PRO A 83 8.59 1.79 8.08
CA PRO A 83 9.54 2.09 7.02
C PRO A 83 9.13 1.41 5.70
N GLY A 84 8.23 2.05 4.97
CA GLY A 84 7.73 1.68 3.64
C GLY A 84 6.89 2.79 3.00
N ALA A 85 6.26 3.62 3.84
CA ALA A 85 5.59 4.88 3.52
C ALA A 85 6.49 5.91 2.79
N ARG A 86 7.78 5.92 3.12
CA ARG A 86 8.69 7.05 2.85
C ARG A 86 9.86 6.71 1.95
N ASP A 87 9.73 5.76 1.03
CA ASP A 87 10.83 5.38 0.14
C ASP A 87 11.03 6.39 -1.02
N PRO A 88 12.09 7.23 -1.01
CA PRO A 88 12.39 8.12 -2.13
C PRO A 88 12.90 7.38 -3.38
N SER A 89 13.21 6.08 -3.32
CA SER A 89 13.77 5.31 -4.43
C SER A 89 12.74 4.94 -5.51
N VAL A 90 11.43 5.07 -5.22
CA VAL A 90 10.33 4.82 -6.19
C VAL A 90 10.10 6.01 -7.14
N ARG A 91 10.74 7.17 -6.92
CA ARG A 91 10.56 8.38 -7.74
C ARG A 91 11.52 8.51 -8.94
N ALA A 92 12.42 7.55 -9.15
CA ALA A 92 13.33 7.56 -10.29
C ALA A 92 12.99 6.41 -11.25
N GLY A 93 12.01 6.66 -12.12
CA GLY A 93 11.67 5.84 -13.28
C GLY A 93 11.27 6.74 -14.43
#